data_AF-A0A7W8BDD6-F1
#
_entry.id   AF-A0A7W8BDD6-F1
#
_cell.length_a   1.000
_cell.length_b   1.000
_cell.length_c   1.000
_cell.angle_alpha   90.00
_cell.angle_beta   90.00
_cell.angle_gamma   90.00
#
_symmetry.space_group_name_H-M   'P 1'
#
loop_
_entity.id
_entity.type
_entity.pdbx_description
1 polymer ?
#
loop_
_entity_poly.entity_id
_entity_poly.type
_entity_poly.pdbx_seq_one_letter_code
_entity_poly.pdbx_strand_id
1 'polypeptide(L)'
;MGSNTVSFSPGLSLAARRTLIGGSGAYTCLSTDPALRSGTSSIDGGGRNGCFFSDATTVERVTWNTGERTTVVYHLGNVQQVAGQAVVLVMGRVVEGRFEGRTVASPGLQVTLDPLRCASKRGVELITGPSTLVIL
;
A
#
# COMPACT_ATOMS: atom_id res chain seq x y z
N MET A 1 -11.45 2.64 -7.12
CA MET A 1 -11.69 1.69 -6.00
C MET A 1 -11.26 0.30 -6.44
N GLY A 2 -10.87 -0.56 -5.52
CA GLY A 2 -10.27 -1.84 -5.87
C GLY A 2 -9.85 -2.66 -4.66
N SER A 3 -8.89 -3.55 -4.85
CA SER A 3 -8.28 -4.34 -3.79
C SER A 3 -6.77 -4.33 -3.90
N ASN A 4 -6.10 -4.39 -2.74
CA ASN A 4 -4.65 -4.51 -2.65
C ASN A 4 -4.29 -5.74 -1.83
N THR A 5 -3.16 -6.35 -2.18
CA THR A 5 -2.49 -7.38 -1.40
C THR A 5 -1.08 -6.93 -1.12
N VAL A 6 -0.66 -7.00 0.14
CA VAL A 6 0.65 -6.54 0.61
C VAL A 6 1.30 -7.66 1.41
N SER A 7 2.56 -7.94 1.09
CA SER A 7 3.39 -8.95 1.73
C SER A 7 4.55 -8.32 2.50
N PHE A 8 5.01 -9.03 3.53
CA PHE A 8 6.05 -8.59 4.44
C PHE A 8 7.12 -9.68 4.59
N SER A 9 8.39 -9.31 4.40
CA SER A 9 9.52 -10.23 4.60
C SER A 9 10.69 -9.56 5.36
N PRO A 10 11.04 -10.04 6.57
CA PRO A 10 10.30 -11.02 7.36
C PRO A 10 8.95 -10.46 7.81
N GLY A 11 7.99 -11.34 8.17
CA GLY A 11 6.63 -10.95 8.58
C GLY A 11 6.61 -9.92 9.73
N LEU A 12 5.50 -9.23 9.94
CA LEU A 12 5.38 -8.24 11.02
C LEU A 12 5.31 -8.93 12.38
N SER A 13 6.07 -8.43 13.34
CA SER A 13 6.09 -8.89 14.74
C SER A 13 5.63 -7.80 15.70
N LEU A 14 5.41 -8.14 16.98
CA LEU A 14 5.11 -7.15 18.03
C LEU A 14 6.16 -6.03 18.09
N ALA A 15 7.45 -6.38 18.07
CA ALA A 15 8.55 -5.44 17.98
C ALA A 15 8.83 -5.08 16.51
N ALA A 16 9.01 -3.80 16.23
CA ALA A 16 9.33 -3.33 14.89
C ALA A 16 10.75 -3.74 14.45
N ARG A 17 10.86 -4.26 13.23
CA ARG A 17 12.10 -4.77 12.62
C ARG A 17 12.22 -4.30 11.17
N ARG A 18 13.42 -4.43 10.59
CA ARG A 18 13.58 -4.18 9.15
C ARG A 18 12.80 -5.24 8.37
N THR A 19 11.90 -4.78 7.53
CA THR A 19 10.99 -5.61 6.73
C THR A 19 10.86 -5.02 5.34
N LEU A 20 10.99 -5.89 4.34
CA LEU A 20 10.65 -5.61 2.94
C LEU A 20 9.14 -5.68 2.77
N ILE A 21 8.62 -4.76 1.98
CA ILE A 21 7.21 -4.67 1.61
C ILE A 21 7.11 -4.95 0.12
N GLY A 22 6.25 -5.88 -0.25
CA GLY A 22 5.84 -6.13 -1.62
C GLY A 22 4.32 -6.01 -1.72
N GLY A 23 3.79 -5.77 -2.91
CA GLY A 23 2.34 -5.79 -3.08
C GLY A 23 1.88 -5.61 -4.50
N SER A 24 0.57 -5.79 -4.67
CA SER A 24 -0.13 -5.56 -5.92
C SER A 24 -1.51 -4.97 -5.68
N GLY A 25 -1.99 -4.20 -6.64
CA GLY A 25 -3.30 -3.58 -6.62
C GLY A 25 -4.02 -3.73 -7.95
N ALA A 26 -5.35 -3.74 -7.90
CA ALA A 26 -6.22 -3.69 -9.07
C ALA A 26 -7.39 -2.75 -8.80
N TYR A 27 -7.63 -1.79 -9.70
CA TYR A 27 -8.56 -0.69 -9.50
C TYR A 27 -9.50 -0.50 -10.69
N THR A 28 -10.77 -0.20 -10.40
CA THR A 28 -11.71 0.45 -11.31
C THR A 28 -11.68 1.95 -11.06
N CYS A 29 -11.57 2.74 -12.13
CA CYS A 29 -11.41 4.19 -12.07
C CYS A 29 -12.76 4.91 -12.20
N LEU A 30 -12.94 5.95 -11.39
CA LEU A 30 -13.93 7.00 -11.61
C LEU A 30 -13.13 8.26 -11.95
N SER A 31 -13.25 8.75 -13.18
CA SER A 31 -12.40 9.80 -13.75
C SER A 31 -13.24 10.71 -14.66
N THR A 32 -12.84 11.98 -14.77
CA THR A 32 -13.40 12.90 -15.77
C THR A 32 -12.88 12.59 -17.18
N ASP A 33 -11.74 11.91 -17.29
CA ASP A 33 -11.27 11.31 -18.54
C ASP A 33 -11.97 9.96 -18.74
N PRO A 34 -12.88 9.83 -19.73
CA PRO A 34 -13.64 8.60 -19.96
C PRO A 34 -12.78 7.44 -20.52
N ALA A 35 -11.58 7.72 -21.04
CA ALA A 35 -10.67 6.68 -21.51
C ALA A 35 -10.01 5.92 -20.33
N LEU A 36 -9.92 6.55 -19.16
CA LEU A 36 -9.33 5.99 -17.95
C LEU A 36 -10.38 5.22 -17.13
N ARG A 37 -10.37 3.90 -17.25
CA ARG A 37 -11.39 3.00 -16.69
C ARG A 37 -10.85 2.04 -15.64
N SER A 38 -9.57 1.70 -15.71
CA SER A 38 -8.94 0.79 -14.75
C SER A 38 -7.43 0.98 -14.66
N GLY A 39 -6.84 0.45 -13.60
CA GLY A 39 -5.39 0.38 -13.44
C GLY A 39 -4.98 -0.82 -12.58
N THR A 40 -3.78 -1.32 -12.80
CA THR A 40 -3.12 -2.31 -11.94
C THR A 40 -1.85 -1.71 -11.37
N SER A 41 -1.41 -2.17 -10.21
CA SER A 41 -0.19 -1.68 -9.60
C SER A 41 0.68 -2.77 -9.02
N SER A 42 1.98 -2.47 -8.94
CA SER A 42 2.95 -3.17 -8.12
C SER A 42 3.52 -2.22 -7.08
N ILE A 43 3.78 -2.75 -5.88
CA ILE A 43 4.31 -2.01 -4.74
C ILE A 43 5.58 -2.70 -4.28
N ASP A 44 6.63 -1.93 -4.04
CA ASP A 44 7.85 -2.39 -3.40
C ASP A 44 8.43 -1.33 -2.47
N GLY A 45 9.21 -1.77 -1.50
CA GLY A 45 9.93 -0.90 -0.59
C GLY A 45 10.20 -1.59 0.74
N GLY A 46 10.28 -0.80 1.79
CA GLY A 46 10.51 -1.34 3.12
C GLY A 46 11.01 -0.31 4.11
N GLY A 47 11.26 -0.79 5.31
CA GLY A 47 11.69 0.03 6.42
C GLY A 47 11.54 -0.71 7.73
N ARG A 48 11.38 0.03 8.81
CA ARG A 48 11.18 -0.52 10.14
C ARG A 48 9.68 -0.69 10.39
N ASN A 49 9.21 -1.93 10.33
CA ASN A 49 7.79 -2.28 10.45
C ASN A 49 7.56 -3.30 11.57
N GLY A 50 6.41 -3.19 12.22
CA GLY A 50 5.88 -4.13 13.20
C GLY A 50 4.37 -3.97 13.28
N CYS A 51 3.69 -4.84 14.02
CA CYS A 51 2.23 -4.86 14.08
C CYS A 51 1.58 -3.62 14.72
N PHE A 52 2.39 -2.71 15.28
CA PHE A 52 1.95 -1.47 15.92
C PHE A 52 2.74 -0.24 15.46
N PHE A 53 3.66 -0.39 14.51
CA PHE A 53 4.56 0.68 14.09
C PHE A 53 4.99 0.47 12.64
N SER A 54 4.97 1.53 11.85
CA SER A 54 5.55 1.53 10.51
C SER A 54 6.30 2.84 10.28
N ASP A 55 7.56 2.70 9.90
CA ASP A 55 8.43 3.74 9.34
C ASP A 55 9.10 3.15 8.10
N ALA A 56 8.53 3.44 6.95
CA ALA A 56 8.92 2.83 5.69
C ALA A 56 8.67 3.76 4.51
N THR A 57 9.42 3.54 3.44
CA THR A 57 9.15 4.15 2.13
C THR A 57 8.78 3.06 1.14
N THR A 58 7.70 3.30 0.39
CA THR A 58 7.26 2.40 -0.67
C THR A 58 7.04 3.16 -1.97
N VAL A 59 7.25 2.47 -3.08
CA VAL A 59 7.01 2.94 -4.43
C VAL A 59 5.89 2.10 -5.03
N GLU A 60 4.82 2.74 -5.46
CA GLU A 60 3.76 2.11 -6.24
C GLU A 60 3.87 2.52 -7.70
N ARG A 61 3.95 1.54 -8.59
CA ARG A 61 3.92 1.76 -10.04
C ARG A 61 2.58 1.31 -10.57
N VAL A 62 1.76 2.26 -10.98
CA VAL A 62 0.44 2.02 -11.57
C VAL A 62 0.57 1.99 -13.08
N THR A 63 -0.01 0.98 -13.71
CA THR A 63 -0.22 0.90 -15.15
C THR A 63 -1.71 1.03 -15.44
N TRP A 64 -2.07 2.04 -16.22
CA TRP A 64 -3.45 2.33 -16.59
C TRP A 64 -3.88 1.51 -17.80
N ASN A 65 -5.19 1.34 -17.98
CA ASN A 65 -5.74 0.69 -19.18
C ASN A 65 -5.44 1.44 -20.49
N THR A 66 -4.99 2.69 -20.42
CA THR A 66 -4.54 3.48 -21.56
C THR A 66 -3.10 3.17 -21.97
N GLY A 67 -2.36 2.39 -21.17
CA GLY A 67 -0.94 2.07 -21.38
C GLY A 67 0.03 3.04 -20.68
N GLU A 68 -0.47 4.19 -20.23
CA GLU A 68 0.32 5.14 -19.44
C GLU A 68 0.66 4.59 -18.06
N ARG A 69 1.70 5.15 -17.44
CA ARG A 69 2.17 4.76 -16.10
C ARG A 69 2.22 5.93 -15.16
N THR A 70 2.11 5.65 -13.87
CA THR A 70 2.23 6.60 -12.76
C THR A 70 3.12 5.98 -11.69
N THR A 71 4.17 6.67 -11.27
CA THR A 71 5.02 6.26 -10.14
C THR A 71 4.68 7.14 -8.94
N VAL A 72 4.22 6.51 -7.86
CA VAL A 72 3.88 7.17 -6.59
C VAL A 72 4.91 6.77 -5.53
N VAL A 73 5.42 7.74 -4.78
CA VAL A 73 6.24 7.50 -3.59
C VAL A 73 5.41 7.81 -2.35
N TYR A 74 5.40 6.87 -1.42
CA TYR A 74 4.74 6.99 -0.12
C TYR A 74 5.76 6.97 1.00
N HIS A 75 5.59 7.87 1.96
CA HIS A 75 6.32 7.85 3.22
C HIS A 75 5.36 7.50 4.35
N LEU A 76 5.49 6.29 4.87
CA LEU A 76 4.69 5.78 5.98
C LEU A 76 5.30 6.31 7.27
N GLY A 77 4.84 7.47 7.73
CA GLY A 77 5.26 8.05 9.01
C GLY A 77 4.24 7.76 10.12
N ASN A 78 4.65 7.03 11.17
CA ASN A 78 3.86 6.81 12.39
C ASN A 78 2.44 6.24 12.15
N VAL A 79 2.27 5.34 11.19
CA VAL A 79 1.00 4.62 11.04
C VAL A 79 0.84 3.66 12.21
N GLN A 80 -0.12 3.95 13.11
CA GLN A 80 -0.56 2.97 14.10
C GLN A 80 -1.31 1.84 13.38
N GLN A 81 -0.66 0.69 13.29
CA GLN A 81 -1.34 -0.56 12.96
C GLN A 81 -1.98 -1.10 14.25
N VAL A 82 -3.20 -1.62 14.17
CA VAL A 82 -3.87 -2.28 15.31
C VAL A 82 -3.75 -3.78 15.06
N ALA A 83 -2.82 -4.43 15.74
CA ALA A 83 -2.63 -5.89 15.68
C ALA A 83 -2.39 -6.44 14.25
N GLY A 84 -1.60 -5.73 13.43
CA GLY A 84 -1.34 -6.12 12.04
C GLY A 84 -2.52 -5.87 11.09
N GLN A 85 -3.59 -5.24 11.57
CA GLN A 85 -4.62 -4.62 10.73
C GLN A 85 -4.26 -3.16 10.52
N ALA A 86 -4.48 -2.69 9.30
CA ALA A 86 -4.08 -1.39 8.86
C ALA A 86 -5.32 -0.70 8.26
N VAL A 87 -5.99 0.13 9.08
CA VAL A 87 -6.87 1.19 8.56
C VAL A 87 -5.93 2.30 8.14
N VAL A 88 -5.42 2.24 6.92
CA VAL A 88 -4.35 3.15 6.50
C VAL A 88 -4.93 4.18 5.56
N LEU A 89 -4.74 5.45 5.93
CA LEU A 89 -4.66 6.53 4.96
C LEU A 89 -3.18 6.76 4.69
N VAL A 90 -2.68 6.30 3.54
CA VAL A 90 -1.32 6.63 3.11
C VAL A 90 -1.38 7.85 2.19
N MET A 91 -0.52 8.83 2.45
CA MET A 91 -0.33 9.99 1.58
C MET A 91 0.99 9.84 0.83
N GLY A 92 0.96 10.13 -0.47
CA GLY A 92 2.10 10.06 -1.35
C GLY A 92 2.08 11.17 -2.40
N ARG A 93 3.09 11.14 -3.27
CA ARG A 93 3.22 12.07 -4.39
C ARG A 93 3.56 11.30 -5.66
N VAL A 94 2.95 11.69 -6.77
CA VAL A 94 3.37 11.20 -8.08
C VAL A 94 4.67 11.89 -8.45
N VAL A 95 5.73 11.10 -8.58
CA VAL A 95 7.08 11.59 -8.92
C VAL A 95 7.41 11.43 -10.39
N GLU A 96 6.64 10.64 -11.14
CA GLU A 96 6.89 10.37 -12.55
C GLU A 96 5.60 9.89 -13.25
N GLY A 97 5.43 10.29 -14.51
CA GLY A 97 4.42 9.74 -15.41
C GLY A 97 3.08 10.49 -15.39
N ARG A 98 2.00 9.80 -15.75
CA ARG A 98 0.66 10.40 -15.75
C ARG A 98 0.34 10.91 -14.35
N PHE A 99 -0.18 12.13 -14.26
CA PHE A 99 -0.46 12.84 -13.00
C PHE A 99 0.77 13.28 -12.21
N GLU A 100 1.93 13.46 -12.84
CA GLU A 100 3.14 13.97 -12.18
C GLU A 100 2.87 15.24 -11.36
N GLY A 101 3.49 15.29 -10.17
CA GLY A 101 3.36 16.41 -9.23
C GLY A 101 2.09 16.38 -8.39
N ARG A 102 1.10 15.54 -8.70
CA ARG A 102 -0.15 15.40 -7.95
C ARG A 102 0.06 14.65 -6.64
N THR A 103 -0.81 14.94 -5.67
CA THR A 103 -0.83 14.23 -4.39
C THR A 103 -1.72 13.01 -4.51
N VAL A 104 -1.32 11.91 -3.87
CA VAL A 104 -2.08 10.67 -3.85
C VAL A 104 -2.49 10.36 -2.42
N ALA A 105 -3.77 10.05 -2.23
CA ALA A 105 -4.28 9.48 -1.00
C ALA A 105 -4.75 8.05 -1.28
N SER A 106 -4.32 7.10 -0.46
CA SER A 106 -4.68 5.69 -0.59
C SER A 106 -5.35 5.17 0.68
N PRO A 107 -6.63 5.50 0.93
CA PRO A 107 -7.38 4.90 2.03
C PRO A 107 -7.76 3.45 1.73
N GLY A 108 -7.53 2.57 2.70
CA GLY A 108 -7.94 1.17 2.60
C GLY A 108 -8.00 0.48 3.96
N LEU A 109 -8.88 -0.51 4.06
CA LEU A 109 -8.91 -1.44 5.18
C LEU A 109 -8.18 -2.70 4.73
N GLN A 110 -6.93 -2.87 5.18
CA GLN A 110 -6.16 -4.09 4.93
C GLN A 110 -6.07 -4.87 6.23
N VAL A 111 -6.59 -6.10 6.21
CA VAL A 111 -6.69 -6.93 7.40
C VAL A 111 -5.83 -8.18 7.27
N THR A 112 -5.26 -8.59 8.39
CA THR A 112 -4.72 -9.94 8.54
C THR A 112 -5.85 -10.90 8.95
N LEU A 113 -5.77 -12.15 8.48
CA LEU A 113 -6.71 -13.21 8.87
C LEU A 113 -6.39 -13.80 10.26
N ASP A 114 -5.22 -13.50 10.83
CA ASP A 114 -4.74 -14.07 12.08
C ASP A 114 -3.93 -13.03 12.87
N PRO A 115 -4.59 -12.12 13.61
CA PRO A 115 -3.91 -11.04 14.35
C PRO A 115 -2.98 -11.56 15.46
N LEU A 116 -3.17 -12.80 15.93
CA LEU A 116 -2.29 -13.43 16.92
C LEU A 116 -0.90 -13.77 16.34
N ARG A 117 -0.77 -13.80 15.00
CA ARG A 117 0.52 -14.00 14.31
C ARG A 117 1.59 -13.02 14.71
N CYS A 118 1.24 -11.82 15.15
CA CYS A 118 2.21 -10.84 15.63
C CYS A 118 3.10 -11.36 16.76
N ALA A 119 2.56 -12.24 17.63
CA ALA A 119 3.30 -12.89 18.72
C ALA A 119 3.99 -14.20 18.29
N SER A 120 3.74 -14.68 17.07
CA SER A 120 4.36 -15.89 16.53
C SER A 120 5.75 -15.60 15.97
N LYS A 121 6.58 -16.64 15.83
CA LYS A 121 7.91 -16.52 15.19
C LYS A 121 7.84 -16.09 13.71
N ARG A 122 6.77 -16.45 12.99
CA ARG A 122 6.60 -16.10 11.57
C ARG A 122 6.16 -14.65 11.38
N GLY A 123 5.29 -14.15 12.27
CA GLY A 123 4.69 -12.83 12.12
C GLY A 123 3.55 -12.80 11.09
N VAL A 124 3.03 -11.61 10.82
CA VAL A 124 2.06 -11.37 9.74
C VAL A 124 2.81 -11.16 8.43
N GLU A 125 2.70 -12.11 7.51
CA GLU A 125 3.43 -12.09 6.23
C GLU A 125 2.60 -11.51 5.09
N LEU A 126 1.28 -11.41 5.26
CA LEU A 126 0.34 -11.00 4.22
C LEU A 126 -0.87 -10.28 4.84
N ILE A 127 -1.27 -9.20 4.19
CA ILE A 127 -2.56 -8.53 4.39
C ILE A 127 -3.23 -8.28 3.05
N THR A 128 -4.55 -8.34 3.02
CA THR A 128 -5.35 -8.09 1.83
C THR A 128 -6.59 -7.32 2.22
N GLY A 129 -7.11 -6.49 1.31
CA GLY A 129 -8.39 -5.85 1.53
C GLY A 129 -8.77 -4.82 0.47
N PRO A 130 -9.95 -4.21 0.63
CA PRO A 130 -10.39 -3.11 -0.22
C PRO A 130 -9.45 -1.91 -0.10
N SER A 131 -9.23 -1.25 -1.24
CA SER A 131 -8.37 -0.08 -1.36
C SER A 131 -8.98 0.94 -2.32
N THR A 132 -8.74 2.22 -2.06
CA THR A 132 -9.09 3.30 -2.98
C THR A 132 -7.85 4.14 -3.24
N LEU A 133 -7.56 4.43 -4.50
CA LEU A 133 -6.52 5.37 -4.92
C LEU A 133 -7.19 6.68 -5.35
N VAL A 134 -6.90 7.78 -4.67
CA VAL A 134 -7.40 9.12 -4.98
C VAL A 134 -6.23 9.98 -5.41
N ILE A 135 -6.29 10.52 -6.62
CA ILE A 135 -5.28 11.42 -7.18
C ILE A 135 -5.87 12.84 -7.18
N LEU A 136 -5.31 13.70 -6.32
CA LEU A 136 -5.80 15.05 -6.00
C LEU A 136 -5.13 16.13 -6.82
#